data_AF-A0A822DLA1-F1
#
_entry.id   AF-A0A822DLA1-F1
#
_cell.length_a   1.000
_cell.length_b   1.000
_cell.length_c   1.000
_cell.angle_alpha   90.00
_cell.angle_beta   90.00
_cell.angle_gamma   90.00
#
_symmetry.space_group_name_H-M   'P 1'
#
loop_
_entity.id
_entity.type
_entity.pdbx_description
1 polymer ?
#
loop_
_entity_poly.entity_id
_entity_poly.type
_entity_poly.pdbx_seq_one_letter_code
_entity_poly.pdbx_strand_id
1 'polypeptide(L)' 'MQFENGPSYVKKMKDVKELQLTESPEFKSNHNDLGNEYLDVYSSPFICPLTGLEMNGK' A
#
# COMPACT_ATOMS: atom_id res chain seq x y z
N MET A 1 21.71 -11.02 -12.43
CA MET A 1 21.13 -10.56 -11.16
C MET A 1 20.64 -11.77 -10.40
N GLN A 2 21.29 -12.10 -9.28
CA GLN A 2 20.76 -13.03 -8.28
C GLN A 2 20.25 -12.15 -7.15
N PHE A 3 19.00 -12.33 -6.71
CA PHE A 3 18.46 -11.62 -5.56
C PHE A 3 19.00 -12.33 -4.31
N GLU A 4 20.09 -11.81 -3.71
CA GLU A 4 20.79 -12.51 -2.62
C GLU A 4 19.92 -12.78 -1.38
N ASN A 5 18.78 -12.09 -1.23
CA ASN A 5 17.80 -12.32 -0.15
C ASN A 5 16.35 -12.18 -0.65
N GLY A 6 16.08 -12.52 -1.91
CA GLY A 6 14.75 -12.38 -2.52
C GLY A 6 13.84 -13.58 -2.28
N PRO A 7 12.52 -13.45 -2.52
CA PRO A 7 11.59 -14.56 -2.50
C PRO A 7 12.03 -15.69 -3.45
N SER A 8 12.02 -16.93 -2.97
CA SER A 8 12.52 -18.11 -3.69
C SER A 8 11.80 -18.42 -5.03
N TYR A 9 10.62 -17.82 -5.24
CA TYR A 9 9.81 -17.97 -6.43
C TYR A 9 10.12 -16.93 -7.54
N VAL A 10 10.86 -15.86 -7.25
CA VAL A 10 11.25 -14.86 -8.27
C VAL A 10 12.61 -15.26 -8.87
N LYS A 11 12.60 -15.75 -10.12
CA LYS A 11 13.81 -16.29 -10.78
C LYS A 11 14.35 -15.38 -11.88
N LYS A 12 13.48 -14.61 -12.54
CA LYS A 12 13.81 -13.72 -13.67
C LYS A 12 13.03 -12.40 -13.57
N MET A 13 13.48 -11.35 -14.27
CA MET A 13 12.77 -10.05 -14.29
C MET A 13 11.32 -10.14 -14.80
N LYS A 14 11.01 -11.12 -15.67
CA LYS A 14 9.64 -11.38 -16.12
C LYS A 14 8.69 -11.83 -15.01
N ASP A 15 9.24 -12.31 -13.89
CA ASP A 15 8.46 -12.75 -12.73
C ASP A 15 8.14 -11.54 -11.81
N VAL A 16 8.79 -10.39 -12.04
CA VAL A 16 8.50 -9.13 -11.36
C VAL A 16 7.44 -8.38 -12.17
N LYS A 17 6.37 -7.98 -11.49
CA LYS A 17 5.33 -7.13 -12.06
C LYS A 17 5.26 -5.84 -11.26
N GLU A 18 5.12 -4.73 -11.97
CA GLU A 18 4.81 -3.46 -11.35
C GLU A 18 3.36 -3.47 -10.85
N LEU A 19 3.18 -3.09 -9.58
CA LEU A 19 1.87 -3.01 -8.96
C LEU A 19 1.29 -1.61 -9.20
N GLN A 20 0.10 -1.54 -9.79
CA GLN A 20 -0.65 -0.29 -9.90
C GLN A 20 -1.38 -0.04 -8.57
N LEU A 21 -1.03 1.05 -7.90
CA LEU A 21 -1.66 1.41 -6.62
C LEU A 21 -3.14 1.75 -6.83
N THR A 22 -3.99 1.33 -5.90
CA THR A 22 -5.42 1.65 -5.90
C THR A 22 -5.70 2.61 -4.77
N GLU A 23 -6.39 3.72 -5.07
CA GLU A 23 -6.80 4.68 -4.05
C GLU A 23 -7.77 4.03 -3.04
N SER A 24 -7.55 4.32 -1.76
CA SER A 24 -8.45 3.86 -0.69
C SER A 24 -9.67 4.79 -0.62
N PRO A 25 -10.91 4.28 -0.80
CA PRO A 25 -12.13 5.09 -0.70
C PRO A 25 -12.37 5.67 0.69
N GLU A 26 -11.82 5.00 1.71
CA GLU A 26 -11.98 5.34 3.13
C GLU A 26 -10.99 6.44 3.56
N PHE A 27 -9.94 6.68 2.77
CA PHE A 27 -8.92 7.66 3.11
C PHE A 27 -9.43 9.08 2.91
N LYS A 28 -9.52 9.82 4.00
CA LYS A 28 -9.87 11.25 3.99
C LYS A 28 -8.60 12.08 4.03
N SER A 29 -8.17 12.62 2.88
CA SER A 29 -7.01 13.53 2.81
C SER A 29 -7.28 14.91 3.41
N ASN A 30 -8.56 15.29 3.49
CA ASN A 30 -8.97 16.60 3.98
C ASN A 30 -9.00 16.59 5.50
N HIS A 31 -7.85 16.94 6.08
CA HIS A 31 -7.76 17.39 7.45
C HIS A 31 -8.62 18.66 7.59
N ASN A 32 -9.70 18.58 8.37
CA ASN A 32 -10.29 19.79 8.91
C ASN A 32 -9.30 20.37 9.95
N ASP A 33 -8.73 21.55 9.66
CA ASP A 33 -7.81 22.31 10.53
C ASP A 33 -8.36 22.61 11.94
N LEU A 34 -9.61 22.23 12.21
CA LEU A 34 -10.38 22.49 13.41
C LEU A 34 -10.30 21.37 14.46
N GLY A 35 -9.63 20.24 14.17
CA GLY A 35 -9.30 19.20 15.17
C GLY A 35 -10.50 18.43 15.75
N ASN A 36 -11.65 18.49 15.09
CA ASN A 36 -12.93 17.94 15.54
C ASN A 36 -13.24 16.53 14.98
N GLU A 37 -12.42 16.01 14.07
CA GLU A 37 -12.60 14.69 13.47
C GLU A 37 -11.53 13.69 13.93
N TYR A 38 -11.95 12.44 14.16
CA TYR A 38 -11.06 11.35 14.50
C TYR A 38 -10.19 10.99 13.29
N LEU A 39 -8.87 11.11 13.46
CA LEU A 39 -7.89 10.70 12.47
C LEU A 39 -7.52 9.24 12.72
N ASP A 40 -7.92 8.36 11.82
CA ASP A 40 -7.41 6.99 11.81
C ASP A 40 -5.99 7.00 11.26
N VAL A 41 -5.01 6.99 12.17
CA VAL A 41 -3.58 6.92 11.87
C VAL A 41 -3.17 5.62 11.16
N TYR A 42 -4.04 4.61 11.15
CA TYR A 42 -3.81 3.41 10.37
C TYR A 42 -4.34 3.49 8.95
N SER A 43 -5.17 4.49 8.62
CA SER A 43 -5.70 4.68 7.27
C SER A 43 -4.60 5.08 6.29
N SER A 44 -4.47 4.34 5.18
CA SER A 44 -3.55 4.64 4.08
C SER A 44 -4.29 5.17 2.86
N PRO A 45 -3.70 6.13 2.10
CA PRO A 45 -4.25 6.59 0.82
C PRO A 45 -4.35 5.48 -0.23
N PHE A 46 -3.65 4.36 -0.04
CA PHE A 46 -3.64 3.26 -0.99
C PHE A 46 -3.97 1.93 -0.34
N ILE A 47 -4.69 1.10 -1.11
CA ILE A 47 -5.00 -0.28 -0.80
C ILE A 47 -4.32 -1.21 -1.81
N CYS A 48 -3.81 -2.35 -1.34
CA CYS A 48 -3.22 -3.35 -2.21
C CYS A 48 -4.32 -4.02 -3.05
N PRO A 49 -4.26 -3.96 -4.39
CA PRO A 49 -5.33 -4.52 -5.24
C PRO A 49 -5.39 -6.05 -5.22
N LEU A 50 -4.36 -6.73 -4.73
CA LEU A 50 -4.31 -8.19 -4.66
C LEU A 50 -4.87 -8.74 -3.35
N THR A 51 -4.57 -8.08 -2.23
CA THR A 51 -4.93 -8.56 -0.89
C THR A 51 -6.07 -7.76 -0.26
N GLY A 52 -6.37 -6.57 -0.77
CA GLY A 52 -7.29 -5.63 -0.13
C GLY A 52 -6.78 -5.08 1.20
N LEU A 53 -5.48 -5.25 1.51
CA LEU A 53 -4.88 -4.70 2.72
C LEU A 53 -4.42 -3.28 2.48
N GLU A 54 -4.58 -2.43 3.49
CA GLU A 54 -4.07 -1.08 3.45
C GLU A 54 -2.53 -1.06 3.41
N MET A 55 -1.99 -0.13 2.61
CA MET A 55 -0.56 0.05 2.42
C MET A 55 0.01 0.96 3.51
N ASN A 56 -0.21 0.63 4.80
CA ASN A 56 0.22 1.44 5.95
C ASN A 56 1.53 0.94 6.61
N GLY A 57 2.11 -0.17 6.11
CA GLY A 57 3.39 -0.70 6.57
C GLY A 57 3.33 -1.52 7.87
N LYS A 58 2.13 -1.89 8.34
CA LYS A 58 1.92 -2.74 9.51
C LYS A 58 1.80 -4.23 9.16
#